data_AF-A0A849GWG6-F1
#
_entry.id   AF-A0A849GWG6-F1
#
_cell.length_a   1.000
_cell.length_b   1.000
_cell.length_c   1.000
_cell.angle_alpha   90.00
_cell.angle_beta   90.00
_cell.angle_gamma   90.00
#
_symmetry.space_group_name_H-M   'P 1'
#
loop_
_entity.id
_entity.type
_entity.pdbx_description
1 polymer ?
#
loop_
_entity_poly.entity_id
_entity_poly.type
_entity_poly.pdbx_seq_one_letter_code
_entity_poly.pdbx_strand_id
1 'polypeptide(L)' 'MNSSAVSIQECISRNQAEGRGVLIPYLTAGYPDGETSLELMRLVADSGADILELGIPFSDPLADGPTIQRSSFR' A
#
# COMPACT_ATOMS: atom_id res chain seq x y z
N MET A 1 -16.13 -17.57 -6.66
CA MET A 1 -15.85 -16.80 -5.43
C MET A 1 -16.22 -15.36 -5.71
N ASN A 2 -17.32 -14.87 -5.14
CA ASN A 2 -17.77 -13.49 -5.32
C ASN A 2 -16.79 -12.56 -4.59
N SER A 3 -15.78 -12.10 -5.32
CA SER A 3 -14.80 -11.14 -4.82
C SER A 3 -15.34 -9.73 -5.02
N SER A 4 -16.40 -9.37 -4.29
CA SER A 4 -16.75 -7.96 -4.14
C SER A 4 -15.63 -7.31 -3.34
N ALA A 5 -14.98 -6.30 -3.94
CA ALA A 5 -13.95 -5.53 -3.25
C ALA A 5 -14.52 -4.99 -1.93
N VAL A 6 -13.83 -5.26 -0.83
CA VAL A 6 -14.20 -4.78 0.51
C VAL A 6 -13.88 -3.28 0.56
N SER A 7 -14.81 -2.47 1.05
CA SER A 7 -14.55 -1.03 1.23
C SER A 7 -13.53 -0.77 2.34
N ILE A 8 -12.85 0.37 2.30
CA ILE A 8 -11.93 0.79 3.36
C ILE A 8 -12.65 0.83 4.72
N GLN A 9 -13.87 1.36 4.73
CA GLN A 9 -14.73 1.46 5.91
C GLN A 9 -15.01 0.09 6.51
N GLU A 10 -15.39 -0.88 5.69
CA GLU A 10 -15.69 -2.25 6.14
C GLU A 10 -14.45 -2.95 6.69
N CYS A 11 -13.28 -2.77 6.06
CA CYS A 11 -12.02 -3.32 6.55
C CYS A 11 -11.63 -2.76 7.92
N ILE A 12 -11.80 -1.44 8.12
CA ILE A 12 -11.55 -0.78 9.40
C ILE A 12 -12.53 -1.27 10.47
N SER A 13 -13.82 -1.30 10.17
CA SER A 13 -14.85 -1.74 11.13
C SER A 13 -14.66 -3.19 11.58
N ARG A 14 -14.30 -4.09 10.65
CA ARG A 14 -13.97 -5.50 10.98
C ARG A 14 -12.80 -5.59 11.96
N ASN A 15 -11.70 -4.90 11.67
CA ASN A 15 -10.51 -4.90 12.52
C ASN A 15 -10.78 -4.33 13.92
N GLN A 16 -11.55 -3.25 14.00
CA GLN A 16 -11.97 -2.68 15.28
C GLN A 16 -12.83 -3.65 16.10
N ALA A 17 -13.75 -4.38 15.45
CA ALA A 17 -14.58 -5.39 16.12
C ALA A 17 -13.74 -6.57 16.65
N GLU A 18 -12.61 -6.88 16.00
CA GLU A 18 -11.64 -7.88 16.44
C GLU A 18 -10.65 -7.35 17.51
N GLY A 19 -10.72 -6.06 17.86
CA GLY A 19 -9.78 -5.43 18.80
C GLY A 19 -8.36 -5.28 18.23
N ARG A 20 -8.21 -5.32 16.89
CA ARG A 20 -6.93 -5.21 16.19
C ARG A 20 -6.81 -3.84 15.51
N GLY A 21 -5.59 -3.31 15.45
CA GLY A 21 -5.27 -2.14 14.63
C GLY A 21 -5.22 -2.49 13.14
N VAL A 22 -5.42 -1.50 12.27
CA VAL A 22 -5.34 -1.68 10.81
C VAL A 22 -3.91 -1.43 10.34
N LEU A 23 -3.34 -2.38 9.60
CA LEU A 23 -2.02 -2.23 8.99
C LEU A 23 -2.16 -1.69 7.55
N ILE A 24 -1.61 -0.50 7.31
CA ILE A 24 -1.63 0.17 6.01
C ILE A 24 -0.20 0.45 5.53
N PRO A 25 0.45 -0.49 4.81
CA PRO A 25 1.76 -0.24 4.22
C PRO A 25 1.65 0.68 3.01
N TYR A 26 2.66 1.52 2.82
CA TYR A 26 2.84 2.36 1.65
C TYR A 26 3.93 1.80 0.74
N LEU A 27 3.67 1.75 -0.57
CA LEU A 27 4.66 1.44 -1.60
C LEU A 27 4.61 2.48 -2.74
N THR A 28 5.77 2.92 -3.22
CA THR A 28 5.85 3.69 -4.46
C THR A 28 5.69 2.75 -5.66
N ALA A 29 4.68 3.00 -6.50
CA ALA A 29 4.43 2.21 -7.69
C ALA A 29 5.58 2.32 -8.69
N GLY A 30 6.03 1.19 -9.21
CA GLY A 30 7.11 1.12 -10.21
C GLY A 30 8.52 1.09 -9.63
N TYR A 31 8.69 1.20 -8.30
CA TYR A 31 10.00 1.09 -7.65
C TYR A 31 10.25 -0.34 -7.10
N PRO A 32 11.46 -0.92 -7.25
CA PRO A 32 12.59 -0.42 -8.06
C PRO A 32 12.41 -0.57 -9.57
N ASP A 33 11.47 -1.42 -9.98
CA ASP A 33 11.01 -1.60 -11.36
C ASP A 33 9.57 -2.14 -11.34
N GLY A 34 8.91 -2.17 -12.49
CA GLY A 34 7.50 -2.55 -12.57
C GLY A 34 7.20 -4.00 -12.15
N GLU A 35 8.11 -4.93 -12.41
CA GLU A 35 7.93 -6.36 -12.07
C GLU A 35 8.10 -6.57 -10.57
N THR A 36 9.21 -6.10 -10.01
CA THR A 36 9.49 -6.15 -8.57
C THR A 36 8.41 -5.41 -7.78
N SER A 37 7.96 -4.25 -8.25
CA SER A 37 6.89 -3.47 -7.59
C SER A 37 5.59 -4.29 -7.49
N LEU A 38 5.18 -4.94 -8.58
CA LEU A 38 3.98 -5.78 -8.58
C LEU A 38 4.11 -7.01 -7.66
N GLU A 39 5.28 -7.65 -7.64
CA GLU A 39 5.56 -8.76 -6.72
C GLU A 39 5.48 -8.31 -5.26
N LEU A 40 6.06 -7.16 -4.92
CA LEU A 40 6.00 -6.59 -3.57
C LEU A 40 4.57 -6.26 -3.15
N MET A 41 3.75 -5.70 -4.04
CA MET A 41 2.34 -5.41 -3.74
C MET A 41 1.58 -6.69 -3.37
N ARG A 42 1.79 -7.78 -4.12
CA ARG A 42 1.16 -9.09 -3.84
C ARG A 42 1.68 -9.67 -2.52
N LEU A 43 2.99 -9.65 -2.32
CA LEU A 43 3.62 -10.16 -1.10
C LEU A 43 3.08 -9.44 0.15
N VAL A 44 2.95 -8.12 0.09
CA VAL A 44 2.42 -7.31 1.20
C VAL A 44 0.96 -7.66 1.49
N ALA A 45 0.13 -7.82 0.44
CA ALA A 45 -1.25 -8.27 0.60
C ALA A 45 -1.33 -9.66 1.25
N ASP A 46 -0.51 -10.61 0.80
CA ASP A 46 -0.47 -11.98 1.33
C ASP A 46 0.12 -12.05 2.75
N SER A 47 0.94 -11.07 3.14
CA SER A 47 1.58 -10.98 4.46
C SER A 47 0.69 -10.37 5.56
N GLY A 48 -0.59 -10.09 5.25
CA GLY A 48 -1.57 -9.61 6.22
C GLY A 48 -1.73 -8.09 6.28
N ALA A 49 -1.35 -7.36 5.23
CA ALA A 49 -1.78 -5.98 5.09
C ALA A 49 -3.30 -5.91 4.94
N ASP A 50 -3.93 -4.99 5.68
CA ASP A 50 -5.37 -4.77 5.60
C ASP A 50 -5.72 -3.88 4.39
N ILE A 51 -4.88 -2.87 4.13
CA ILE A 51 -4.99 -1.92 3.02
C ILE A 51 -3.59 -1.66 2.49
N LEU A 52 -3.44 -1.56 1.17
CA LEU A 52 -2.19 -1.14 0.53
C LEU A 52 -2.35 0.28 -0.01
N GLU A 53 -1.48 1.19 0.43
CA GLU A 53 -1.38 2.54 -0.12
C GLU A 53 -0.36 2.56 -1.26
N LEU A 54 -0.83 2.86 -2.47
CA LEU A 54 0.01 2.94 -3.66
C LEU A 54 0.32 4.40 -3.99
N GLY A 55 1.56 4.79 -3.72
CA GLY A 55 2.10 6.09 -4.09
C GLY A 55 2.40 6.16 -5.59
N ILE A 56 1.81 7.13 -6.27
CA ILE A 56 2.16 7.45 -7.66
C ILE A 56 3.37 8.39 -7.63
N PRO A 57 4.50 8.05 -8.30
CA PRO A 57 5.65 8.93 -8.38
C PRO A 57 5.27 10.34 -8.85
N PHE A 58 5.79 11.36 -8.17
CA PHE A 58 5.49 12.76 -8.44
C PHE A 58 6.78 13.55 -8.67
N SER A 59 6.76 14.54 -9.57
CA SER A 59 7.95 15.33 -9.93
C SER A 59 8.45 16.22 -8.79
N ASP A 60 7.54 16.69 -7.94
CA ASP A 60 7.83 17.67 -6.87
C ASP A 60 7.30 17.20 -5.50
N PRO A 61 7.83 16.09 -4.93
CA PRO A 61 7.31 15.44 -3.72
C PRO A 61 7.71 16.18 -2.43
N LEU A 62 7.28 17.43 -2.26
CA LEU A 62 7.69 18.32 -1.16
C LEU A 62 7.34 17.78 0.24
N ALA A 63 6.26 17.00 0.35
CA ALA A 63 5.78 16.45 1.62
C ALA A 63 6.46 15.13 2.02
N ASP A 64 7.20 14.49 1.10
CA ASP A 64 7.79 13.18 1.34
C ASP A 64 9.17 13.28 1.98
N GLY A 65 9.49 12.34 2.86
CA GLY A 65 10.85 12.19 3.38
C GLY A 65 11.84 11.70 2.31
N PRO A 66 13.15 11.86 2.53
CA PRO A 66 14.17 11.56 1.51
C PRO A 66 14.16 10.10 1.01
N THR A 67 13.65 9.16 1.80
CA THR A 67 13.51 7.75 1.38
C THR A 67 12.43 7.58 0.32
N ILE A 68 11.25 8.15 0.53
CA ILE A 68 10.12 8.07 -0.42
C ILE A 68 10.38 8.94 -1.64
N GLN A 69 10.97 10.13 -1.46
CA GLN A 69 11.38 10.96 -2.59
C GLN A 69 12.33 10.20 -3.54
N ARG A 70 13.31 9.46 -3.00
CA ARG A 70 14.26 8.69 -3.82
C ARG A 70 13.61 7.54 -4.59
N SER A 71 12.55 6.92 -4.07
CA SER A 71 11.82 5.88 -4.81
C SER A 71 10.99 6.45 -5.95
N SER A 72 10.57 7.72 -5.87
CA SER A 72 9.81 8.39 -6.94
C SER A 72 10.65 8.85 -8.14
N PHE A 73 11.96 9.01 -7.98
CA PHE A 73 12.87 9.52 -9.03
C PHE A 73 13.66 8.42 -9.77
N ARG A 74 13.37 7.15 -9.51
CA ARG A 74 14.02 5.99 -10.13
C ARG A 74 13.03 5.27 -11.02
#